data_AF-A0AAV4JU23-F1
#
_entry.id   AF-A0AAV4JU23-F1
#
_cell.length_a   1.000
_cell.length_b   1.000
_cell.length_c   1.000
_cell.angle_alpha   90.00
_cell.angle_beta   90.00
_cell.angle_gamma   90.00
#
_symmetry.space_group_name_H-M   'P 1'
#
loop_
_entity.id
_entity.type
_entity.pdbx_description
1 polymer ?
#
loop_
_entity_poly.entity_id
_entity_poly.type
_entity_poly.pdbx_seq_one_letter_code
_entity_poly.pdbx_strand_id
1 'polypeptide(L)'
;MDPVTGHHPTQKRKLETVPKLPRYSISLISHPSKVMLKVILNRPKPESEKVIADEQAGFRPGRSTVEQICNVRMLLEKYLQHQQELHHVFNLHRF
;
A
#
# COMPACT_ATOMS: atom_id res chain seq x y z
N MET A 1 -39.14 1.11 57.61
CA MET A 1 -37.79 1.02 57.00
C MET A 1 -37.94 0.03 55.86
N ASP A 2 -38.35 0.50 54.69
CA ASP A 2 -38.52 -0.36 53.51
C ASP A 2 -37.34 -0.12 52.57
N PRO A 3 -36.70 -1.18 52.02
CA PRO A 3 -35.54 -1.01 51.18
C PRO A 3 -35.98 -0.48 49.81
N VAL A 4 -35.45 0.69 49.43
CA VAL A 4 -35.57 1.24 48.08
C VAL A 4 -34.82 0.30 47.13
N THR A 5 -35.56 -0.55 46.42
CA THR A 5 -35.02 -1.38 45.33
C THR A 5 -34.69 -0.45 44.16
N GLY A 6 -33.47 0.11 44.19
CA GLY A 6 -32.90 0.84 43.06
C GLY A 6 -32.64 -0.13 41.92
N HIS A 7 -33.56 -0.20 40.96
CA HIS A 7 -33.25 -0.76 39.65
C HIS A 7 -32.22 0.15 38.98
N HIS A 8 -30.95 -0.20 39.11
CA HIS A 8 -29.88 0.43 38.34
C HIS A 8 -30.07 -0.01 36.87
N PRO A 9 -30.36 0.91 35.93
CA PRO A 9 -30.47 0.53 34.54
C PRO A 9 -29.07 0.18 34.05
N THR A 10 -28.81 -1.11 33.85
CA THR A 10 -27.59 -1.57 33.18
C THR A 10 -27.66 -1.10 31.73
N GLN A 11 -27.08 0.06 31.46
CA GLN A 11 -26.96 0.60 30.12
C GLN A 11 -26.08 -0.37 29.32
N LYS A 12 -26.72 -1.20 28.49
CA LYS A 12 -26.02 -2.08 27.57
C LYS A 12 -25.15 -1.19 26.68
N ARG A 13 -23.82 -1.31 26.79
CA ARG A 13 -22.89 -0.72 25.83
C ARG A 13 -23.35 -1.13 24.45
N LYS A 14 -23.85 -0.17 23.67
CA LYS A 14 -24.12 -0.35 22.25
C LYS A 14 -22.77 -0.74 21.65
N LEU A 15 -22.63 -1.99 21.23
CA LEU A 15 -21.43 -2.45 20.56
C LEU A 15 -21.40 -1.66 19.24
N GLU A 16 -20.60 -0.59 19.20
CA GLU A 16 -20.37 0.14 17.95
C GLU A 16 -19.75 -0.85 16.98
N THR A 17 -20.52 -1.20 15.95
CA THR A 17 -20.08 -2.11 14.90
C THR A 17 -18.92 -1.46 14.19
N VAL A 18 -17.73 -2.04 14.30
CA VAL A 18 -16.55 -1.62 13.55
C VAL A 18 -16.94 -1.47 12.08
N PRO A 19 -16.69 -0.30 11.45
CA PRO A 19 -17.04 -0.10 10.06
C PRO A 19 -16.36 -1.18 9.20
N LYS A 20 -17.16 -1.89 8.39
CA LYS A 20 -16.66 -2.93 7.50
C LYS A 20 -15.76 -2.29 6.46
N LEU A 21 -14.49 -2.67 6.44
CA LEU A 21 -13.54 -2.24 5.42
C LEU A 21 -13.99 -2.74 4.03
N PRO A 22 -13.72 -1.98 2.95
CA PRO A 22 -14.05 -2.39 1.59
C PRO A 22 -13.30 -3.68 1.24
N ARG A 23 -14.01 -4.61 0.60
CA ARG A 23 -13.43 -5.86 0.08
C ARG A 23 -12.91 -5.62 -1.34
N TYR A 24 -11.63 -5.89 -1.55
CA TYR A 24 -11.02 -5.90 -2.88
C TYR A 24 -11.13 -7.32 -3.45
N SER A 25 -11.90 -7.49 -4.53
CA SER A 25 -11.98 -8.77 -5.25
C SER A 25 -10.95 -8.82 -6.38
N ILE A 26 -10.44 -10.01 -6.66
CA ILE A 26 -9.53 -10.26 -7.79
C ILE A 26 -10.31 -10.97 -8.89
N SER A 27 -10.21 -10.47 -10.11
CA SER A 27 -10.81 -11.13 -11.29
C SER A 27 -9.89 -12.24 -11.81
N LEU A 28 -10.47 -13.41 -12.07
CA LEU A 28 -9.76 -14.50 -12.75
C LEU A 28 -9.83 -14.28 -14.26
N ILE A 29 -8.66 -14.31 -14.91
CA ILE A 29 -8.51 -14.16 -16.36
C ILE A 29 -8.35 -15.54 -17.00
N SER A 30 -9.03 -15.77 -18.13
CA SER A 30 -8.92 -17.02 -18.91
C SER A 30 -7.51 -17.24 -19.47
N HIS A 31 -7.18 -18.48 -19.82
CA HIS A 31 -5.84 -18.82 -20.31
C HIS A 31 -5.46 -18.06 -21.60
N PRO A 32 -6.32 -17.98 -22.65
CA PRO A 32 -6.00 -17.21 -23.86
C PRO A 32 -5.83 -15.71 -23.58
N SER A 33 -6.69 -15.14 -22.73
CA SER A 33 -6.60 -13.72 -22.37
C SER A 33 -5.32 -13.39 -21.60
N LYS A 34 -4.83 -14.32 -20.76
CA LYS A 34 -3.53 -14.17 -20.09
C LYS A 34 -2.36 -14.15 -21.08
N VAL A 35 -2.41 -14.99 -22.12
CA VAL A 35 -1.39 -14.98 -23.19
C VAL A 35 -1.44 -13.66 -23.95
N MET A 36 -2.63 -13.22 -24.35
CA MET A 36 -2.82 -11.94 -25.05
C MET A 36 -2.33 -10.75 -24.20
N LEU A 37 -2.65 -10.75 -22.90
CA LEU A 37 -2.19 -9.71 -21.98
C LEU A 37 -0.67 -9.66 -21.89
N LYS A 38 0.02 -10.80 -21.86
CA LYS A 38 1.49 -10.82 -21.90
C LYS A 38 2.05 -10.20 -23.19
N VAL A 39 1.43 -10.47 -24.34
CA VAL A 39 1.84 -9.86 -25.62
C VAL A 39 1.64 -8.34 -25.58
N ILE A 40 0.48 -7.89 -25.09
CA ILE A 40 0.18 -6.46 -24.97
C ILE A 40 1.16 -5.78 -24.02
N LEU A 41 1.43 -6.35 -22.84
CA LEU A 41 2.34 -5.77 -21.84
C LEU A 41 3.80 -5.72 -22.31
N ASN A 42 4.25 -6.70 -23.08
CA ASN A 42 5.64 -6.75 -23.53
C ASN A 42 5.97 -5.76 -24.64
N ARG A 43 4.98 -5.33 -25.43
CA ARG A 43 5.17 -4.39 -26.55
C ARG A 43 5.64 -2.99 -26.12
N PRO A 44 4.99 -2.30 -25.16
CA PRO A 44 5.42 -0.97 -24.71
C PRO A 44 6.58 -1.01 -23.72
N LYS A 45 6.96 -2.20 -23.21
CA LYS A 45 7.94 -2.35 -22.14
C LYS A 45 9.28 -1.62 -22.41
N PRO A 46 9.88 -1.70 -23.62
CA PRO A 46 11.14 -1.00 -23.89
C PRO A 46 11.01 0.53 -23.82
N GLU A 47 9.87 1.09 -24.21
CA GLU A 47 9.64 2.54 -24.14
C GLU A 47 9.28 2.98 -22.72
N SER A 48 8.51 2.18 -21.99
CA SER A 48 8.18 2.51 -20.60
C SER A 48 9.43 2.56 -19.71
N GLU A 49 10.42 1.69 -19.93
CA GLU A 49 11.68 1.74 -19.14
C GLU A 49 12.46 3.04 -19.34
N LYS A 50 12.26 3.76 -20.45
CA LYS A 50 12.91 5.06 -20.71
C LYS A 50 12.17 6.23 -20.05
N VAL A 51 10.87 6.07 -19.79
CA VAL A 51 10.00 7.12 -19.26
C VAL A 51 9.82 7.00 -17.75
N ILE A 52 9.87 5.78 -17.21
CA ILE A 52 9.72 5.53 -15.78
C ILE A 52 10.94 6.07 -15.03
N ALA A 53 10.68 6.89 -14.00
CA ALA A 53 11.71 7.48 -13.15
C ALA A 53 12.54 6.40 -12.41
N ASP A 54 13.80 6.69 -12.12
CA ASP A 54 14.70 5.72 -11.49
C ASP A 54 14.36 5.43 -10.02
N GLU A 55 13.64 6.35 -9.37
CA GLU A 55 13.08 6.17 -8.04
C GLU A 55 11.89 5.20 -8.03
N GLN A 56 11.27 4.94 -9.19
CA GLN A 56 10.14 4.01 -9.27
C GLN A 56 10.65 2.57 -9.18
N ALA A 57 10.45 1.98 -8.01
CA ALA A 57 10.77 0.57 -7.78
C ALA A 57 9.70 -0.40 -8.27
N GLY A 58 8.43 0.03 -8.22
CA GLY A 58 7.29 -0.81 -8.57
C GLY A 58 7.23 -1.10 -10.07
N PHE A 59 6.86 -2.32 -10.43
CA PHE A 59 6.66 -2.74 -11.82
C PHE A 59 7.91 -2.68 -12.73
N ARG A 60 9.11 -2.48 -12.16
CA ARG A 60 10.38 -2.55 -12.90
C ARG A 60 11.09 -3.89 -12.70
N PRO A 61 11.68 -4.47 -13.76
CA PRO A 61 12.52 -5.66 -13.63
C PRO A 61 13.80 -5.32 -12.86
N GLY A 62 14.30 -6.26 -12.05
CA GLY A 62 15.58 -6.12 -11.36
C GLY A 62 15.58 -5.18 -10.15
N ARG A 63 14.42 -4.63 -9.75
CA ARG A 63 14.28 -3.85 -8.50
C ARG A 63 13.58 -4.69 -7.45
N SER A 64 14.26 -4.99 -6.35
CA SER A 64 13.65 -5.74 -5.24
C SER A 64 13.15 -4.81 -4.14
N THR A 65 12.08 -5.20 -3.46
CA THR A 65 11.58 -4.47 -2.28
C THR A 65 12.65 -4.37 -1.20
N VAL A 66 13.49 -5.40 -1.07
CA VAL A 66 14.58 -5.46 -0.08
C VAL A 66 15.64 -4.40 -0.37
N GLU A 67 16.08 -4.29 -1.62
CA GLU A 67 17.04 -3.27 -2.06
C GLU A 67 16.51 -1.86 -1.81
N GLN A 68 15.22 -1.62 -2.07
CA GLN A 68 14.60 -0.30 -1.88
C GLN A 68 14.49 0.08 -0.41
N ILE A 69 14.13 -0.87 0.46
CA ILE A 69 14.15 -0.66 1.92
C ILE A 69 15.59 -0.35 2.37
N CYS A 70 16.58 -1.07 1.86
CA CYS A 70 17.98 -0.83 2.18
C CYS A 70 18.41 0.59 1.78
N ASN A 71 18.08 1.02 0.56
CA ASN A 71 18.39 2.36 0.05
C ASN A 71 17.78 3.46 0.92
N VAL A 72 16.50 3.32 1.31
CA VAL A 72 15.82 4.29 2.19
C VAL A 72 16.48 4.32 3.57
N ARG A 73 16.86 3.17 4.13
CA ARG A 73 17.57 3.10 5.42
C ARG A 73 18.92 3.80 5.36
N MET A 74 19.72 3.52 4.33
CA MET A 74 21.01 4.18 4.14
C MET A 74 20.88 5.70 3.96
N LEU A 75 19.85 6.15 3.25
CA LEU A 75 19.59 7.58 3.06
C LEU A 75 19.20 8.24 4.39
N LEU A 76 18.31 7.60 5.16
CA LEU A 76 17.92 8.07 6.48
C LEU A 76 19.12 8.19 7.43
N GLU A 77 19.99 7.18 7.49
CA GLU A 77 21.18 7.18 8.34
C GLU A 77 22.14 8.34 7.98
N LYS A 78 22.37 8.58 6.69
CA LYS A 78 23.21 9.71 6.22
C LYS A 78 22.62 11.06 6.62
N TYR A 79 21.32 11.25 6.46
CA TYR A 79 20.66 12.52 6.80
C TYR A 79 20.62 12.77 8.32
N LEU A 80 20.39 11.71 9.11
CA LEU A 80 20.47 11.79 10.57
C LEU A 80 21.88 12.16 11.04
N GLN A 81 22.94 11.63 10.41
CA GLN A 81 24.33 11.97 10.73
C GLN A 81 24.64 13.46 10.48
N HIS A 82 24.04 14.06 9.46
CA HIS A 82 24.23 15.47 9.12
C HIS A 82 23.18 16.41 9.73
N GLN A 83 22.30 15.89 10.60
CA GLN A 83 21.17 16.63 11.19
C GLN A 83 20.30 17.35 10.13
N GLN A 84 20.08 16.70 8.99
CA GLN A 84 19.23 17.22 7.90
C GLN A 84 17.89 16.50 7.87
N GLU A 85 16.82 17.25 7.57
CA GLU A 85 15.50 16.65 7.34
C GLU A 85 15.46 15.95 5.97
N LEU A 86 14.90 14.74 5.95
CA LEU A 86 14.70 13.94 4.74
C LEU A 86 13.21 13.83 4.44
N HIS A 87 12.79 14.32 3.27
CA HIS A 87 11.42 14.12 2.76
C HIS A 87 11.44 13.08 1.64
N HIS A 88 10.68 12.00 1.80
CA HIS A 88 10.52 10.97 0.78
C HIS A 88 9.13 11.07 0.14
N VAL A 89 9.08 11.32 -1.16
CA VAL A 89 7.82 11.50 -1.92
C VAL A 89 7.54 10.25 -2.73
N PHE A 90 6.40 9.62 -2.46
CA PHE A 90 5.89 8.53 -3.28
C PHE A 90 5.06 9.10 -4.43
N ASN A 91 5.68 9.22 -5.61
CA ASN A 91 4.98 9.66 -6.82
C ASN A 91 4.13 8.52 -7.37
N LEU A 92 2.86 8.49 -6.99
CA LEU A 92 1.87 7.63 -7.65
C LEU A 92 1.36 8.36 -8.90
N HIS A 93 2.06 8.21 -10.02
CA HIS A 93 1.52 8.69 -11.29
C HIS A 93 0.29 7.85 -11.64
N ARG A 94 -0.89 8.47 -11.58
CA ARG A 94 -2.16 7.84 -11.96
C ARG A 94 -2.17 7.74 -13.49
N PHE A 95 -1.99 6.53 -14.01
CA PHE A 95 -2.26 6.20 -15.41
C PHE A 95 -3.76 6.35 -15.72
#